data_AF-A0A355DV18-F1
#
_entry.id   AF-A0A355DV18-F1
#
_cell.length_a   1.000
_cell.length_b   1.000
_cell.length_c   1.000
_cell.angle_alpha   90.00
_cell.angle_beta   90.00
_cell.angle_gamma   90.00
#
_symmetry.space_group_name_H-M   'P 1'
#
loop_
_entity.id
_entity.type
_entity.pdbx_description
1 polymer ?
#
loop_
_entity_poly.entity_id
_entity_poly.type
_entity_poly.pdbx_seq_one_letter_code
_entity_poly.pdbx_strand_id
1 'polypeptide(L)' 'MATHSVSFRGMELLIAYYRNPSVKVRNQLVQLNSGLVKKIAYRVSQQCPEPYEDLVQLGYLGLIRAIERFNPHQG' A
#
# COMPACT_ATOMS: atom_id res chain seq x y z
N MET A 1 -22.26 6.32 2.88
CA MET A 1 -21.65 7.66 2.80
C MET A 1 -20.47 7.73 3.76
N ALA A 2 -19.24 7.53 3.27
CA ALA A 2 -17.96 7.80 3.98
C ALA A 2 -16.74 7.41 3.09
N THR A 3 -16.66 7.92 1.86
CA THR A 3 -15.53 7.60 0.95
C THR A 3 -14.56 8.78 0.77
N HIS A 4 -14.92 9.99 1.22
CA HIS A 4 -14.09 11.19 1.07
C HIS A 4 -12.99 11.36 2.13
N SER A 5 -13.05 10.71 3.29
CA SER A 5 -12.07 10.90 4.37
C SER A 5 -10.83 9.99 4.29
N VAL A 6 -10.95 8.84 3.60
CA VAL A 6 -9.89 7.81 3.56
C VAL A 6 -8.70 8.26 2.70
N SER A 7 -8.97 8.94 1.58
CA SER A 7 -7.93 9.44 0.67
C SER A 7 -7.06 10.52 1.32
N PHE A 8 -7.69 11.47 2.02
CA PHE A 8 -7.00 12.56 2.70
C PHE A 8 -6.02 12.05 3.76
N ARG A 9 -6.48 11.12 4.62
CA ARG A 9 -5.67 10.51 5.67
C ARG A 9 -4.47 9.71 5.15
N GLY A 10 -4.61 9.07 3.99
CA GLY A 10 -3.52 8.33 3.34
C GLY A 10 -2.41 9.25 2.86
N MET A 11 -2.76 10.36 2.21
CA MET A 11 -1.80 11.34 1.72
C MET A 11 -1.06 12.05 2.85
N GLU A 12 -1.75 12.42 3.93
CA GLU A 12 -1.12 13.01 5.12
C GLU A 12 -0.04 12.10 5.71
N LEU A 13 -0.33 10.79 5.81
CA LEU A 13 0.63 9.82 6.33
C LEU A 13 1.81 9.61 5.37
N LEU A 14 1.58 9.65 4.05
CA LEU A 14 2.66 9.58 3.06
C LEU A 14 3.58 10.81 3.16
N ILE A 15 3.02 12.01 3.31
CA ILE A 15 3.79 13.24 3.53
C ILE A 15 4.56 13.17 4.86
N ALA A 16 3.90 12.70 5.93
CA ALA A 16 4.54 12.54 7.24
C ALA A 16 5.72 11.56 7.17
N TYR A 17 5.54 10.44 6.46
CA TYR A 17 6.59 9.44 6.23
C TYR A 17 7.74 10.01 5.40
N TYR A 18 7.45 10.74 4.32
CA TYR A 18 8.46 11.39 3.48
C TYR A 18 9.33 12.38 4.28
N ARG A 19 8.70 13.17 5.16
CA ARG A 19 9.41 14.15 6.01
C ARG A 19 10.23 13.50 7.13
N ASN A 20 9.72 12.44 7.74
CA ASN A 20 10.37 11.74 8.84
C ASN A 20 10.08 10.23 8.79
N PRO A 21 10.91 9.45 8.08
CA PRO A 21 10.68 8.02 7.90
C PRO A 21 10.61 7.28 9.23
N SER A 22 9.56 6.50 9.42
CA SER A 22 9.35 5.67 10.61
C SER A 22 8.71 4.36 10.23
N VAL A 23 9.24 3.25 10.78
CA VAL A 23 8.66 1.92 10.62
C VAL A 23 7.19 1.89 11.07
N LYS A 24 6.84 2.64 12.13
CA LYS A 24 5.47 2.74 12.62
C LYS A 24 4.53 3.35 11.57
N VAL A 25 4.93 4.47 10.98
CA VAL A 25 4.13 5.17 9.95
C VAL A 25 4.04 4.33 8.68
N ARG A 26 5.15 3.70 8.25
CA ARG A 26 5.16 2.76 7.12
C ARG A 26 4.18 1.61 7.34
N ASN A 27 4.22 0.98 8.50
CA ASN A 27 3.32 -0.15 8.82
C ASN A 27 1.85 0.28 8.86
N GLN A 28 1.55 1.50 9.33
CA GLN A 28 0.21 2.06 9.28
C GLN A 28 -0.26 2.28 7.83
N LEU A 29 0.61 2.82 6.96
CA LEU A 29 0.34 2.95 5.52
C LEU A 29 0.11 1.58 4.87
N VAL A 30 0.90 0.56 5.22
CA VAL A 30 0.71 -0.81 4.73
C VAL A 30 -0.65 -1.36 5.15
N GLN A 31 -1.04 -1.20 6.41
CA GLN A 31 -2.33 -1.66 6.92
C GLN A 31 -3.51 -0.97 6.22
N LEU A 32 -3.44 0.35 6.04
CA LEU A 32 -4.47 1.13 5.34
C LEU A 32 -4.68 0.66 3.90
N ASN A 33 -3.61 0.19 3.24
CA ASN A 33 -3.64 -0.23 1.84
C ASN A 33 -3.71 -1.76 1.65
N SER A 34 -3.83 -2.54 2.73
CA SER A 34 -3.89 -4.00 2.69
C SER A 34 -5.04 -4.55 1.82
N GLY A 35 -6.19 -3.86 1.80
CA GLY A 35 -7.33 -4.22 0.96
C GLY A 35 -7.00 -4.15 -0.55
N LEU A 36 -6.19 -3.18 -0.97
CA LEU A 36 -5.76 -3.06 -2.36
C LEU A 36 -4.85 -4.22 -2.76
N VAL A 37 -3.90 -4.59 -1.91
CA VAL A 37 -3.02 -5.75 -2.10
C VAL A 37 -3.85 -7.02 -2.30
N LYS A 38 -4.77 -7.29 -1.38
CA LYS A 38 -5.64 -8.49 -1.45
C LYS A 38 -6.51 -8.52 -2.71
N LYS A 39 -7.06 -7.36 -3.10
CA LYS A 39 -7.90 -7.22 -4.30
C LYS A 39 -7.10 -7.50 -5.58
N ILE A 40 -5.89 -6.97 -5.69
CA ILE A 40 -5.02 -7.19 -6.85
C ILE A 40 -4.54 -8.65 -6.87
N ALA A 41 -4.06 -9.18 -5.76
CA ALA A 41 -3.61 -10.56 -5.65
C ALA A 41 -4.72 -11.55 -6.04
N TYR A 42 -5.97 -11.29 -5.63
CA TYR A 42 -7.12 -12.12 -6.01
C TYR A 42 -7.38 -12.08 -7.52
N ARG A 43 -7.28 -10.90 -8.15
CA ARG A 43 -7.45 -10.79 -9.61
C ARG A 43 -6.34 -11.53 -10.34
N VAL A 44 -5.10 -11.36 -9.90
CA VAL A 44 -3.91 -11.98 -10.52
C VAL A 44 -3.94 -13.50 -10.36
N SER A 45 -4.42 -14.02 -9.21
CA SER A 45 -4.54 -15.47 -9.00
C SER A 45 -5.54 -16.14 -9.94
N GLN A 46 -6.44 -15.40 -10.59
CA GLN A 46 -7.32 -15.93 -11.64
C GLN A 46 -6.64 -15.98 -13.02
N GLN A 47 -5.43 -15.44 -13.14
CA GLN A 47 -4.71 -15.24 -14.41
C GLN A 47 -3.39 -16.03 -14.47
N CYS A 48 -2.96 -16.65 -13.36
CA CYS A 48 -1.74 -17.45 -13.29
C CYS A 48 -1.89 -18.58 -12.27
N PRO A 49 -1.03 -19.62 -12.33
CA PRO A 49 -1.08 -20.74 -11.39
C PRO A 49 -0.41 -20.44 -10.02
N GLU A 50 0.03 -19.20 -9.79
CA GLU A 50 0.70 -18.85 -8.53
C GLU A 50 -0.26 -18.88 -7.34
N PRO A 51 0.15 -19.44 -6.18
CA PRO A 51 -0.67 -19.44 -4.98
C PRO A 51 -1.08 -18.02 -4.56
N TYR A 52 -2.34 -17.86 -4.12
CA TYR A 52 -2.85 -16.57 -3.66
C TYR A 52 -2.00 -15.95 -2.54
N GLU A 53 -1.52 -16.77 -1.60
CA GLU A 53 -0.68 -16.31 -0.49
C GLU A 53 0.65 -15.73 -0.96
N ASP A 54 1.27 -16.31 -1.98
CA ASP A 54 2.52 -15.83 -2.56
C ASP A 54 2.31 -14.50 -3.29
N LEU A 55 1.20 -14.37 -4.03
CA LEU A 55 0.82 -13.10 -4.67
C LEU A 55 0.53 -12.00 -3.64
N VAL A 56 -0.09 -12.34 -2.52
CA VAL A 56 -0.31 -11.39 -1.41
C VAL A 56 1.02 -10.95 -0.81
N GLN A 57 1.96 -11.88 -0.58
CA GLN A 57 3.29 -11.55 -0.06
C GLN A 57 4.04 -10.62 -1.02
N LEU A 58 4.09 -10.95 -2.31
CA LEU A 58 4.69 -10.09 -3.33
C LEU A 58 4.02 -8.72 -3.39
N GLY A 59 2.69 -8.67 -3.29
CA GLY A 59 1.95 -7.42 -3.25
C GLY A 59 2.29 -6.55 -2.04
N TYR A 60 2.50 -7.14 -0.86
CA TYR A 60 2.97 -6.40 0.32
C TYR A 60 4.40 -5.90 0.16
N LEU A 61 5.31 -6.71 -0.41
CA LEU A 61 6.68 -6.27 -0.71
C LEU A 61 6.67 -5.09 -1.69
N GLY A 62 5.83 -5.14 -2.73
CA GLY A 62 5.63 -4.04 -3.67
C GLY A 62 5.08 -2.79 -3.00
N LEU A 63 4.07 -2.93 -2.13
CA LEU A 63 3.48 -1.81 -1.39
C LEU A 63 4.50 -1.13 -0.45
N ILE A 64 5.29 -1.92 0.29
CA ILE A 64 6.36 -1.41 1.15
C ILE A 64 7.36 -0.58 0.33
N ARG A 65 7.83 -1.13 -0.80
CA ARG A 65 8.75 -0.43 -1.70
C ARG A 65 8.14 0.84 -2.29
N ALA A 66 6.85 0.82 -2.63
CA ALA A 66 6.14 1.98 -3.15
C ALA A 66 6.05 3.11 -2.11
N ILE A 67 5.77 2.77 -0.84
CA ILE A 67 5.77 3.73 0.27
C ILE A 67 7.19 4.28 0.49
N GLU A 68 8.20 3.43 0.51
CA GLU A 68 9.60 3.81 0.71
C GLU A 68 10.16 4.70 -0.39
N ARG A 69 9.62 4.60 -1.61
CA ARG A 69 10.00 5.40 -2.79
C ARG A 69 9.09 6.58 -3.05
N PHE A 70 8.03 6.77 -2.25
CA PHE A 70 7.10 7.86 -2.46
C PHE A 70 7.81 9.21 -2.35
N ASN A 71 7.58 10.08 -3.33
CA ASN A 71 8.11 11.43 -3.37
C ASN A 71 6.96 12.40 -3.74
N PRO A 72 6.53 13.29 -2.83
CA PRO A 72 5.42 14.21 -3.09
C PRO A 72 5.74 15.28 -4.14
N HIS A 73 7.01 15.40 -4.55
CA HIS A 73 7.45 16.33 -5.60
C HIS A 73 7.55 15.66 -6.97
N GLN A 74 7.27 14.35 -7.07
CA GLN A 74 7.26 13.61 -8.33
C GLN A 74 5.85 13.12 -8.61
N GLY A 75 5.32 13.50 -9.78
CA GLY A 75 3.98 13.16 -10.26
C GLY A 75 3.79 13.62 -11.69
#